data_AF-A0A5B1QCX0-F1
#
_entry.id   AF-A0A5B1QCX0-F1
#
_cell.length_a   1.000
_cell.length_b   1.000
_cell.length_c   1.000
_cell.angle_alpha   90.00
_cell.angle_beta   90.00
_cell.angle_gamma   90.00
#
_symmetry.space_group_name_H-M   'P 1'
#
loop_
_entity.id
_entity.type
_entity.pdbx_description
1 polymer ?
#
loop_
_entity_poly.entity_id
_entity_poly.type
_entity_poly.pdbx_seq_one_letter_code
_entity_poly.pdbx_strand_id
1 'polypeptide(L)'
;RKVWLKDSWRIALDEIEKEYAVYAKLRAKDVPNVAEMLCGGDVVGGPGQRTLTPDYVDAPWRRGEVDILPHCHYRLVLGSFGRPLKDFRSTKELVGVVRDALVAHWEAFSRAGVLHRDISGGNILIVQDDKTTHGVLIDWDMSKDMTVDAPSLIKWRIGTWRFMSAAILRQSDKPHEYCDDLESFEHVITYHILRYRP
;
A
#
# COMPACT_ATOMS: atom_id res chain seq x y z
N ARG A 1 -19.31 0.60 16.47
CA ARG A 1 -18.84 0.63 15.07
C ARG A 1 -17.61 -0.27 14.98
N LYS A 2 -17.52 -1.18 14.00
CA LYS A 2 -16.28 -1.94 13.76
C LYS A 2 -15.28 -1.00 13.07
N VAL A 3 -13.98 -1.10 13.37
CA VAL A 3 -12.88 -0.41 12.68
C VAL A 3 -11.69 -1.34 12.43
N TRP A 4 -10.97 -1.17 11.31
CA TRP A 4 -9.73 -1.89 11.05
C TRP A 4 -8.56 -1.05 11.57
N LEU A 5 -7.77 -1.62 12.48
CA LEU A 5 -6.60 -0.97 13.07
C LEU A 5 -5.35 -1.60 12.47
N LYS A 6 -4.58 -0.82 11.71
CA LYS A 6 -3.18 -1.12 11.39
C LYS A 6 -2.34 -0.66 12.57
N ASP A 7 -1.58 -1.58 13.16
CA ASP A 7 -0.58 -1.29 14.19
C ASP A 7 0.78 -1.75 13.64
N SER A 8 1.65 -0.81 13.29
CA SER A 8 2.88 -1.10 12.51
C SER A 8 4.06 -0.23 12.94
N TRP A 9 5.25 -0.59 12.47
CA TRP A 9 6.46 0.21 12.61
C TRP A 9 6.81 0.78 11.23
N ARG A 10 6.63 2.10 11.06
CA ARG A 10 6.99 2.77 9.79
C ARG A 10 8.43 3.28 9.85
N ILE A 11 9.04 3.52 8.70
CA ILE A 11 10.32 4.23 8.62
C ILE A 11 10.12 5.68 9.07
N ALA A 12 10.89 6.09 10.08
CA ALA A 12 10.82 7.41 10.71
C ALA A 12 11.72 8.43 10.01
N LEU A 13 11.47 8.63 8.71
CA LEU A 13 12.06 9.71 7.91
C LEU A 13 10.95 10.72 7.58
N ASP A 14 11.30 12.01 7.58
CA ASP A 14 10.35 13.11 7.35
C ASP A 14 9.91 13.18 5.89
N GLU A 15 10.79 12.73 4.99
CA GLU A 15 10.59 12.68 3.55
C GLU A 15 9.73 11.48 3.12
N ILE A 16 9.54 10.48 3.99
CA ILE A 16 8.62 9.37 3.74
C ILE A 16 7.24 9.79 4.22
N GLU A 17 6.36 10.03 3.24
CA GLU A 17 4.97 10.39 3.48
C GLU A 17 4.27 9.33 4.36
N LYS A 18 3.50 9.82 5.31
CA LYS A 18 2.75 8.97 6.24
C LYS A 18 1.48 8.49 5.54
N GLU A 19 1.15 7.22 5.66
CA GLU A 19 -0.01 6.63 4.98
C GLU A 19 -1.32 7.40 5.22
N TYR A 20 -1.55 7.95 6.43
CA TYR A 20 -2.74 8.76 6.71
C TYR A 20 -2.79 10.05 5.87
N ALA A 21 -1.64 10.65 5.55
CA ALA A 21 -1.57 11.85 4.73
C ALA A 21 -1.93 11.52 3.28
N VAL A 22 -1.52 10.35 2.79
CA VAL A 22 -1.95 9.82 1.49
C VAL A 22 -3.46 9.66 1.44
N TYR A 23 -4.07 8.99 2.43
CA TYR A 23 -5.54 8.88 2.50
C TYR A 23 -6.23 10.26 2.57
N ALA A 24 -5.69 11.21 3.33
CA ALA A 24 -6.22 12.57 3.39
C ALA A 24 -6.17 13.27 2.02
N LYS A 25 -5.07 13.08 1.27
CA LYS A 25 -4.89 13.60 -0.08
C LYS A 25 -5.87 12.97 -1.08
N LEU A 26 -6.00 11.64 -1.06
CA LEU A 26 -6.96 10.90 -1.90
C LEU A 26 -8.39 11.35 -1.65
N ARG A 27 -8.76 11.54 -0.37
CA ARG A 27 -10.08 12.07 0.01
C ARG A 27 -10.29 13.50 -0.47
N ALA A 28 -9.29 14.37 -0.31
CA ALA A 28 -9.38 15.76 -0.78
C ALA A 28 -9.50 15.89 -2.31
N LYS A 29 -9.17 14.83 -3.04
CA LYS A 29 -9.30 14.73 -4.49
C LYS A 29 -10.50 13.88 -4.92
N ASP A 30 -11.39 13.50 -4.00
CA ASP A 30 -12.57 12.65 -4.24
C ASP A 30 -12.25 11.38 -5.06
N VAL A 31 -11.16 10.70 -4.70
CA VAL A 31 -10.79 9.40 -5.29
C VAL A 31 -11.78 8.34 -4.77
N PRO A 32 -12.48 7.61 -5.66
CA PRO A 32 -13.43 6.58 -5.26
C PRO A 32 -12.73 5.27 -4.87
N ASN A 33 -13.48 4.33 -4.30
CA ASN A 33 -13.04 2.94 -4.08
C ASN A 33 -11.75 2.81 -3.25
N VAL A 34 -11.50 3.76 -2.35
CA VAL A 34 -10.43 3.71 -1.33
C VAL A 34 -11.04 3.61 0.06
N ALA A 35 -10.30 3.05 1.00
CA ALA A 35 -10.78 2.91 2.37
C ALA A 35 -11.09 4.27 3.03
N GLU A 36 -12.17 4.33 3.82
CA GLU A 36 -12.47 5.48 4.66
C GLU A 36 -11.43 5.55 5.79
N MET A 37 -10.56 6.56 5.78
CA MET A 37 -9.66 6.81 6.91
C MET A 37 -10.38 7.58 8.01
N LEU A 38 -10.37 7.04 9.23
CA LEU A 38 -10.92 7.69 10.43
C LEU A 38 -9.88 8.54 11.15
N CYS A 39 -8.70 7.98 11.37
CA CYS A 39 -7.55 8.68 11.94
C CYS A 39 -6.27 7.87 11.68
N GLY A 40 -5.12 8.53 11.81
CA GLY A 40 -3.82 7.88 11.78
C GLY A 40 -2.73 8.82 12.27
N GLY A 41 -1.59 8.26 12.64
CA GLY A 41 -0.45 9.02 13.13
C GLY A 41 0.57 8.18 13.87
N ASP A 42 1.72 8.80 14.15
CA ASP A 42 2.75 8.22 14.99
C ASP A 42 2.26 8.16 16.44
N VAL A 43 2.62 7.08 17.15
CA VAL A 43 2.23 6.89 18.55
C VAL A 43 3.10 7.76 19.45
N VAL A 44 2.51 8.85 19.94
CA VAL A 44 3.16 9.79 20.86
C VAL A 44 2.83 9.43 22.31
N GLY A 45 3.79 8.82 23.02
CA GLY A 45 3.67 8.47 24.43
C GLY A 45 4.98 7.95 25.04
N GLY A 46 5.32 8.38 26.25
CA GLY A 46 6.60 8.04 26.90
C GLY A 46 7.82 8.65 26.17
N PRO A 47 9.01 8.02 26.18
CA PRO A 47 10.20 8.50 25.44
C PRO A 47 10.06 8.45 23.90
N GLY A 48 8.86 8.22 23.37
CA GLY A 48 8.59 7.88 21.98
C GLY A 48 8.83 6.40 21.73
N GLN A 49 7.90 5.73 21.04
CA GLN A 49 8.10 4.34 20.61
C GLN A 49 8.87 4.33 19.30
N ARG A 50 10.19 4.23 19.39
CA ARG A 50 11.11 4.17 18.24
C ARG A 50 12.14 3.04 18.40
N THR A 51 12.71 2.59 17.29
CA THR A 51 13.84 1.67 17.33
C THR A 51 15.10 2.37 17.85
N LEU A 52 15.89 1.64 18.63
CA LEU A 52 17.20 2.10 19.14
C LEU A 52 18.37 1.63 18.28
N THR A 53 18.15 0.65 17.39
CA THR A 53 19.19 0.12 16.48
C THR A 53 19.94 1.21 15.70
N PRO A 54 19.32 2.30 15.22
CA PRO A 54 20.04 3.39 14.57
C PRO A 54 21.09 4.07 15.46
N ASP A 55 20.93 4.05 16.78
CA ASP A 55 21.89 4.66 17.72
C ASP A 55 23.20 3.86 17.82
N TYR A 56 23.24 2.65 17.23
CA TYR A 56 24.38 1.74 17.25
C TYR A 56 25.00 1.50 15.85
N VAL A 57 24.68 2.32 14.84
CA VAL A 57 25.22 2.15 13.48
C VAL A 57 26.75 2.24 13.40
N ASP A 58 27.36 2.98 14.32
CA ASP A 58 28.81 3.18 14.42
C ASP A 58 29.46 2.34 15.53
N ALA A 59 28.72 1.41 16.14
CA ALA A 59 29.23 0.60 17.24
C ALA A 59 30.34 -0.36 16.74
N PRO A 60 31.44 -0.55 17.51
CA PRO A 60 32.59 -1.34 17.07
C PRO A 60 32.28 -2.83 16.87
N TRP A 61 31.18 -3.31 17.44
CA TRP A 61 30.71 -4.68 17.30
C TRP A 61 29.74 -4.88 16.12
N ARG A 62 29.33 -3.81 15.41
CA ARG A 62 28.48 -3.93 14.22
C ARG A 62 29.17 -4.77 13.16
N ARG A 63 28.42 -5.70 12.57
CA ARG A 63 28.84 -6.50 11.41
C ARG A 63 27.83 -6.31 10.28
N GLY A 64 28.32 -6.24 9.05
CA GLY A 64 27.51 -6.11 7.83
C GLY A 64 27.30 -4.66 7.38
N GLU A 65 27.12 -4.52 6.07
CA GLU A 65 26.91 -3.24 5.37
C GLU A 65 25.42 -3.09 4.99
N VAL A 66 24.55 -3.15 5.99
CA VAL A 66 23.10 -2.94 5.80
C VAL A 66 22.74 -1.53 6.25
N ASP A 67 21.99 -0.81 5.42
CA ASP A 67 21.39 0.47 5.78
C ASP A 67 20.37 0.25 6.91
N ILE A 68 20.66 0.81 8.08
CA ILE A 68 19.77 0.76 9.25
C ILE A 68 18.95 2.03 9.26
N LEU A 69 17.64 1.90 9.07
CA LEU A 69 16.72 3.03 9.09
C LEU A 69 15.96 3.12 10.43
N PRO A 70 15.76 4.33 10.96
CA PRO A 70 14.94 4.51 12.15
C PRO A 70 13.51 4.13 11.85
N HIS A 71 12.85 3.50 12.81
CA HIS A 71 11.42 3.19 12.73
C HIS A 71 10.71 3.72 13.97
N CYS A 72 9.47 4.18 13.79
CA CYS A 72 8.59 4.59 14.87
C CYS A 72 7.27 3.83 14.81
N HIS A 73 6.66 3.66 15.98
CA HIS A 73 5.35 3.01 16.10
C HIS A 73 4.27 3.91 15.51
N TYR A 74 3.44 3.32 14.65
CA TYR A 74 2.46 4.02 13.84
C TYR A 74 1.11 3.29 13.89
N ARG A 75 0.02 4.06 13.91
CA ARG A 75 -1.34 3.53 13.86
C ARG A 75 -2.15 4.18 12.77
N LEU A 76 -2.97 3.37 12.10
CA LEU A 76 -3.95 3.82 11.13
C LEU A 76 -5.28 3.10 11.38
N VAL A 77 -6.37 3.86 11.40
CA VAL A 77 -7.72 3.35 11.61
C VAL A 77 -8.55 3.59 10.36
N LEU A 78 -9.01 2.50 9.76
CA LEU A 78 -9.88 2.51 8.58
C LEU A 78 -11.30 2.05 8.94
N GLY A 79 -12.29 2.71 8.35
CA GLY A 79 -13.71 2.45 8.52
C GLY A 79 -14.28 1.39 7.55
N SER A 80 -13.52 1.02 6.52
CA SER A 80 -13.96 0.06 5.50
C SER A 80 -13.77 -1.39 5.96
N PHE A 81 -14.82 -2.20 5.76
CA PHE A 81 -14.83 -3.62 6.08
C PHE A 81 -15.17 -4.45 4.87
N GLY A 82 -14.25 -5.32 4.49
CA GLY A 82 -14.46 -6.28 3.44
C GLY A 82 -13.83 -7.61 3.78
N ARG A 83 -14.11 -8.58 2.92
CA ARG A 83 -13.44 -9.88 2.93
C ARG A 83 -12.27 -9.87 1.94
N PRO A 84 -11.22 -10.67 2.17
CA PRO A 84 -10.09 -10.79 1.25
C PRO A 84 -10.52 -11.15 -0.18
N LEU A 85 -9.75 -10.67 -1.17
CA LEU A 85 -10.02 -10.95 -2.60
C LEU A 85 -10.15 -12.45 -2.90
N LYS A 86 -9.29 -13.28 -2.30
CA LYS A 86 -9.28 -14.75 -2.46
C LYS A 86 -10.61 -15.45 -2.14
N ASP A 87 -11.50 -14.81 -1.40
CA ASP A 87 -12.77 -15.42 -1.00
C ASP A 87 -13.87 -15.21 -2.07
N PHE A 88 -13.57 -14.59 -3.21
CA PHE A 88 -14.55 -14.29 -4.28
C PHE A 88 -15.44 -15.49 -4.63
N ARG A 89 -16.71 -15.22 -4.92
CA ARG A 89 -17.76 -16.24 -5.14
C ARG A 89 -17.96 -16.57 -6.61
N SER A 90 -17.50 -15.71 -7.51
CA SER A 90 -17.56 -15.92 -8.95
C SER A 90 -16.47 -15.12 -9.66
N THR A 91 -16.09 -15.54 -10.85
CA THR A 91 -15.17 -14.78 -11.70
C THR A 91 -15.72 -13.39 -12.04
N LYS A 92 -17.04 -13.24 -12.14
CA LYS A 92 -17.71 -11.93 -12.30
C LYS A 92 -17.46 -11.01 -11.11
N GLU A 93 -17.52 -11.54 -9.88
CA GLU A 93 -17.21 -10.75 -8.68
C GLU A 93 -15.73 -10.40 -8.62
N LEU A 94 -14.83 -11.35 -8.91
CA LEU A 94 -13.39 -11.09 -8.96
C LEU A 94 -13.05 -9.95 -9.92
N VAL A 95 -13.49 -10.03 -11.17
CA VAL A 95 -13.20 -9.01 -12.19
C VAL A 95 -13.86 -7.67 -11.84
N GLY A 96 -15.07 -7.69 -11.27
CA GLY A 96 -15.77 -6.47 -10.83
C GLY A 96 -15.02 -5.73 -9.73
N VAL A 97 -14.59 -6.45 -8.69
CA VAL A 97 -13.86 -5.89 -7.54
C VAL A 97 -12.47 -5.39 -7.97
N VAL A 98 -11.76 -6.15 -8.82
CA VAL A 98 -10.46 -5.72 -9.36
C VAL A 98 -10.61 -4.48 -10.26
N ARG A 99 -11.67 -4.41 -11.07
CA ARG A 99 -11.98 -3.20 -11.86
C ARG A 99 -12.20 -1.99 -10.96
N ASP A 100 -12.92 -2.14 -9.86
CA ASP A 100 -13.18 -1.02 -8.94
C ASP A 100 -11.88 -0.51 -8.28
N ALA A 101 -10.96 -1.42 -7.92
CA ALA A 101 -9.63 -1.08 -7.44
C ALA A 101 -8.75 -0.44 -8.53
N LEU A 102 -8.85 -0.87 -9.78
CA LEU A 102 -8.18 -0.25 -10.91
C LEU A 102 -8.70 1.18 -11.16
N VAL A 103 -10.01 1.43 -10.98
CA VAL A 103 -10.58 2.78 -11.01
C VAL A 103 -10.02 3.63 -9.86
N ALA A 104 -9.94 3.10 -8.64
CA ALA A 104 -9.30 3.79 -7.52
C ALA A 104 -7.86 4.20 -7.84
N HIS A 105 -7.08 3.28 -8.41
CA HIS A 105 -5.70 3.50 -8.82
C HIS A 105 -5.57 4.58 -9.90
N TRP A 106 -6.39 4.50 -10.96
CA TRP A 106 -6.40 5.50 -12.02
C TRP A 106 -6.73 6.90 -11.50
N GLU A 107 -7.76 7.02 -10.66
CA GLU A 107 -8.19 8.29 -10.09
C GLU A 107 -7.15 8.86 -9.10
N ALA A 108 -6.53 7.99 -8.29
CA ALA A 108 -5.39 8.37 -7.44
C ALA A 108 -4.22 8.91 -8.26
N PHE A 109 -3.85 8.24 -9.35
CA PHE A 109 -2.77 8.67 -10.23
C PHE A 109 -3.11 9.97 -10.96
N SER A 110 -4.27 10.04 -11.62
CA SER A 110 -4.64 11.16 -12.50
C SER A 110 -5.04 12.43 -11.75
N ARG A 111 -5.71 12.31 -10.59
CA ARG A 111 -6.23 13.48 -9.84
C ARG A 111 -5.40 13.87 -8.63
N ALA A 112 -4.76 12.89 -7.98
CA ALA A 112 -3.94 13.11 -6.79
C ALA A 112 -2.43 12.98 -7.09
N GLY A 113 -2.03 12.48 -8.25
CA GLY A 113 -0.62 12.23 -8.55
C GLY A 113 -0.01 11.16 -7.63
N VAL A 114 -0.80 10.20 -7.15
CA VAL A 114 -0.33 9.14 -6.23
C VAL A 114 -0.23 7.82 -6.99
N LEU A 115 0.95 7.21 -6.98
CA LEU A 115 1.19 5.86 -7.50
C LEU A 115 1.20 4.86 -6.35
N HIS A 116 0.60 3.67 -6.50
CA HIS A 116 0.39 2.73 -5.39
C HIS A 116 1.64 1.89 -5.08
N ARG A 117 2.31 1.35 -6.10
CA ARG A 117 3.56 0.56 -6.05
C ARG A 117 3.53 -0.79 -5.32
N ASP A 118 2.44 -1.13 -4.65
CA ASP A 118 2.20 -2.47 -4.07
C ASP A 118 0.80 -3.01 -4.39
N ILE A 119 0.44 -3.10 -5.67
CA ILE A 119 -0.81 -3.75 -6.06
C ILE A 119 -0.71 -5.27 -5.81
N SER A 120 -1.59 -5.79 -4.97
CA SER A 120 -1.64 -7.21 -4.62
C SER A 120 -3.06 -7.64 -4.26
N GLY A 121 -3.35 -8.95 -4.30
CA GLY A 121 -4.64 -9.47 -3.85
C GLY A 121 -4.91 -9.29 -2.35
N GLY A 122 -3.88 -9.01 -1.55
CA GLY A 122 -4.02 -8.65 -0.13
C GLY A 122 -4.52 -7.23 0.07
N ASN A 123 -4.28 -6.37 -0.93
CA ASN A 123 -4.55 -4.93 -0.86
C ASN A 123 -5.87 -4.55 -1.56
N ILE A 124 -6.64 -5.54 -2.01
CA ILE A 124 -7.97 -5.36 -2.60
C ILE A 124 -9.00 -6.08 -1.73
N LEU A 125 -9.92 -5.32 -1.15
CA LEU A 125 -11.02 -5.84 -0.35
C LEU A 125 -12.29 -5.98 -1.19
N ILE A 126 -13.03 -7.06 -0.94
CA ILE A 126 -14.40 -7.22 -1.40
C ILE A 126 -15.32 -6.66 -0.32
N VAL A 127 -15.93 -5.50 -0.59
CA VAL A 127 -16.87 -4.86 0.32
C VAL A 127 -18.29 -5.12 -0.16
N GLN A 128 -19.16 -5.50 0.76
CA GLN A 128 -20.57 -5.75 0.48
C GLN A 128 -21.40 -4.72 1.23
N ASP A 129 -22.07 -3.86 0.46
CA ASP A 129 -23.15 -3.02 0.95
C ASP A 129 -24.48 -3.79 0.86
N ASP A 130 -25.58 -3.17 1.28
CA ASP A 130 -26.91 -3.80 1.38
C ASP A 130 -27.30 -4.64 0.15
N LYS A 131 -26.95 -4.18 -1.06
CA LYS A 131 -27.32 -4.84 -2.32
C LYS A 131 -26.19 -4.96 -3.35
N THR A 132 -25.03 -4.37 -3.08
CA THR A 132 -23.95 -4.26 -4.07
C THR A 132 -22.63 -4.69 -3.48
N THR A 133 -21.88 -5.46 -4.26
CA THR A 133 -20.48 -5.76 -3.97
C THR A 133 -19.60 -4.82 -4.79
N HIS A 134 -18.63 -4.19 -4.15
CA HIS A 134 -17.63 -3.36 -4.81
C HIS A 134 -16.23 -3.63 -4.27
N GLY A 135 -15.22 -3.24 -5.04
CA GLY A 135 -13.82 -3.33 -4.64
C GLY A 135 -13.31 -2.08 -3.95
N VAL A 136 -12.49 -2.27 -2.91
CA VAL A 136 -11.79 -1.18 -2.22
C VAL A 136 -10.30 -1.46 -2.22
N LEU A 137 -9.51 -0.51 -2.73
CA LEU A 137 -8.06 -0.52 -2.70
C LEU A 137 -7.57 0.07 -1.37
N ILE A 138 -6.74 -0.70 -0.67
CA ILE A 138 -6.16 -0.36 0.64
C ILE A 138 -4.63 -0.42 0.58
N ASP A 139 -4.00 -0.09 1.70
CA ASP A 139 -2.56 -0.23 1.94
C ASP A 139 -1.68 0.67 1.04
N TRP A 140 -1.71 1.97 1.35
CA TRP A 140 -1.03 3.01 0.56
C TRP A 140 0.33 3.39 1.16
N ASP A 141 0.89 2.58 2.06
CA ASP A 141 2.15 2.89 2.76
C ASP A 141 3.38 2.85 1.84
N MET A 142 3.33 2.07 0.76
CA MET A 142 4.36 2.00 -0.27
C MET A 142 4.10 3.00 -1.41
N SER A 143 3.08 3.85 -1.32
CA SER A 143 2.75 4.78 -2.40
C SER A 143 3.85 5.83 -2.65
N LYS A 144 3.81 6.49 -3.80
CA LYS A 144 4.67 7.62 -4.14
C LYS A 144 3.85 8.80 -4.63
N ASP A 145 4.12 9.97 -4.07
CA ASP A 145 3.69 11.22 -4.64
C ASP A 145 4.52 11.57 -5.88
N MET A 146 3.90 11.52 -7.05
CA MET A 146 4.49 11.82 -8.35
C MET A 146 4.50 13.33 -8.65
N THR A 147 3.86 14.15 -7.81
CA THR A 147 3.90 15.62 -7.92
C THR A 147 5.16 16.22 -7.30
N VAL A 148 5.86 15.43 -6.48
CA VAL A 148 7.14 15.80 -5.89
C VAL A 148 8.26 15.15 -6.71
N ASP A 149 9.09 15.99 -7.33
CA ASP A 149 10.28 15.52 -8.05
C ASP A 149 11.40 15.18 -7.07
N ALA A 150 11.20 14.08 -6.34
CA ALA A 150 12.19 13.50 -5.44
C ALA A 150 12.45 12.04 -5.82
N PRO A 151 13.73 11.60 -5.78
CA PRO A 151 14.06 10.19 -5.91
C PRO A 151 13.41 9.40 -4.78
N SER A 152 13.07 8.13 -5.04
CA SER A 152 12.60 7.24 -3.98
C SER A 152 13.72 7.06 -2.95
N LEU A 153 13.46 7.42 -1.70
CA LEU A 153 14.40 7.14 -0.59
C LEU A 153 14.48 5.65 -0.27
N ILE A 154 13.45 4.90 -0.65
CA ILE A 154 13.47 3.46 -0.59
C ILE A 154 14.28 2.96 -1.80
N LYS A 155 15.50 2.48 -1.51
CA LYS A 155 16.48 1.99 -2.50
C LYS A 155 16.37 0.49 -2.77
N TRP A 156 15.64 -0.25 -1.94
CA TRP A 156 15.40 -1.67 -2.16
C TRP A 156 14.11 -1.87 -2.97
N ARG A 157 14.02 -3.04 -3.59
CA ARG A 157 12.84 -3.48 -4.32
C ARG A 157 11.63 -3.53 -3.39
N ILE A 158 10.56 -2.85 -3.79
CA ILE A 158 9.31 -2.72 -3.02
C ILE A 158 8.15 -3.47 -3.67
N GLY A 159 7.21 -3.92 -2.85
CA GLY A 159 5.99 -4.56 -3.28
C GLY A 159 6.04 -6.09 -3.21
N THR A 160 4.87 -6.70 -3.36
CA THR A 160 4.67 -8.14 -3.27
C THR A 160 5.23 -8.84 -4.49
N TRP A 161 6.37 -9.53 -4.34
CA TRP A 161 7.14 -10.12 -5.44
C TRP A 161 6.34 -10.96 -6.45
N ARG A 162 5.26 -11.63 -6.02
CA ARG A 162 4.40 -12.46 -6.89
C ARG A 162 3.59 -11.65 -7.92
N PHE A 163 3.36 -10.37 -7.63
CA PHE A 163 2.56 -9.47 -8.47
C PHE A 163 3.41 -8.38 -9.12
N MET A 164 4.70 -8.32 -8.79
CA MET A 164 5.61 -7.33 -9.34
C MET A 164 5.80 -7.49 -10.84
N SER A 165 5.93 -6.36 -11.55
CA SER A 165 6.18 -6.35 -12.99
C SER A 165 7.50 -7.05 -13.35
N ALA A 166 7.53 -7.64 -14.55
CA ALA A 166 8.74 -8.26 -15.08
C ALA A 166 9.90 -7.25 -15.20
N ALA A 167 9.60 -5.98 -15.45
CA ALA A 167 10.58 -4.92 -15.57
C ALA A 167 11.31 -4.66 -14.24
N ILE A 168 10.56 -4.50 -13.13
CA ILE A 168 11.13 -4.29 -11.78
C ILE A 168 11.88 -5.55 -11.29
N LEU A 169 11.38 -6.74 -11.65
CA LEU A 169 12.05 -8.00 -11.32
C LEU A 169 13.41 -8.14 -12.01
N ARG A 170 13.53 -7.67 -13.26
CA ARG A 170 14.78 -7.70 -14.05
C ARG A 170 15.76 -6.60 -13.66
N GLN A 171 15.26 -5.41 -13.35
CA GLN A 171 16.07 -4.23 -13.02
C GLN A 171 15.61 -3.67 -11.69
N SER A 172 16.35 -3.98 -10.62
CA SER A 172 15.99 -3.57 -9.25
C SER A 172 16.04 -2.07 -9.00
N ASP A 173 16.78 -1.34 -9.83
CA ASP A 173 16.98 0.12 -9.79
C ASP A 173 16.00 0.88 -10.70
N LYS A 174 15.19 0.17 -11.51
CA LYS A 174 14.17 0.79 -12.35
C LYS A 174 13.17 1.57 -11.47
N PRO A 175 12.86 2.84 -11.79
CA PRO A 175 11.76 3.55 -11.18
C PRO A 175 10.43 2.81 -11.40
N HIS A 176 9.63 2.66 -10.35
CA HIS A 176 8.28 2.12 -10.45
C HIS A 176 7.39 3.14 -11.19
N GLU A 177 6.73 2.70 -12.26
CA GLU A 177 5.90 3.53 -13.14
C GLU A 177 4.43 3.04 -13.13
N TYR A 178 3.54 3.86 -13.69
CA TYR A 178 2.12 3.52 -13.80
C TYR A 178 1.85 2.16 -14.47
N CYS A 179 2.63 1.82 -15.51
CA CYS A 179 2.50 0.54 -16.22
C CYS A 179 2.88 -0.68 -15.37
N ASP A 180 3.75 -0.53 -14.37
CA ASP A 180 4.14 -1.63 -13.47
C ASP A 180 2.99 -2.01 -12.52
N ASP A 181 2.26 -1.02 -12.01
CA ASP A 181 1.02 -1.26 -11.25
C ASP A 181 -0.06 -1.91 -12.14
N LEU A 182 -0.16 -1.52 -13.43
CA LEU A 182 -1.08 -2.16 -14.38
C LEU A 182 -0.74 -3.64 -14.63
N GLU A 183 0.55 -3.97 -14.82
CA GLU A 183 0.98 -5.37 -14.95
C GLU A 183 0.65 -6.15 -13.67
N SER A 184 0.78 -5.51 -12.50
CA SER A 184 0.41 -6.11 -11.22
C SER A 184 -1.08 -6.48 -11.13
N PHE A 185 -1.99 -5.66 -11.69
CA PHE A 185 -3.41 -6.02 -11.78
C PHE A 185 -3.67 -7.25 -12.65
N GLU A 186 -2.93 -7.43 -13.76
CA GLU A 186 -3.00 -8.64 -14.57
C GLU A 186 -2.56 -9.88 -13.78
N HIS A 187 -1.44 -9.77 -13.06
CA HIS A 187 -0.92 -10.84 -12.21
C HIS A 187 -1.91 -11.20 -11.09
N VAL A 188 -2.58 -10.20 -10.50
CA VAL A 188 -3.63 -10.43 -9.50
C VAL A 188 -4.77 -11.26 -10.09
N ILE A 189 -5.33 -10.87 -11.24
CA ILE A 189 -6.43 -11.61 -11.87
C ILE A 189 -5.99 -13.04 -12.19
N THR A 190 -4.84 -13.19 -12.85
CA THR A 190 -4.30 -14.48 -13.28
C THR A 190 -4.07 -15.43 -12.10
N TYR A 191 -3.40 -14.95 -11.05
CA TYR A 191 -3.14 -15.73 -9.84
C TYR A 191 -4.41 -16.20 -9.17
N HIS A 192 -5.42 -15.32 -9.02
CA HIS A 192 -6.65 -15.65 -8.32
C HIS A 192 -7.52 -16.62 -9.12
N ILE A 193 -7.57 -16.48 -10.45
CA ILE A 193 -8.24 -17.44 -11.32
C ILE A 193 -7.58 -18.81 -11.25
N LEU A 194 -6.25 -18.89 -11.29
CA LEU A 194 -5.56 -20.18 -11.29
C LEU A 194 -5.58 -20.89 -9.94
N ARG A 195 -5.55 -20.13 -8.84
CA ARG A 195 -5.40 -20.69 -7.49
C ARG A 195 -6.70 -20.89 -6.73
N TYR A 196 -7.66 -20.00 -6.92
CA TYR A 196 -8.84 -19.89 -6.05
C TYR A 196 -10.17 -19.99 -6.80
N ARG A 197 -10.14 -20.21 -8.12
CA ARG A 197 -11.37 -20.41 -8.89
C ARG A 197 -12.18 -21.56 -8.27
N PRO A 198 -13.43 -21.30 -7.83
CA PRO A 198 -14.30 -22.33 -7.29
C PRO A 198 -14.74 -23.32 -8.38
#